data_AF-A0A521PY32-F1
#
_entry.id   AF-A0A521PY32-F1
#
_cell.length_a   1.000
_cell.length_b   1.000
_cell.length_c   1.000
_cell.angle_alpha   90.00
_cell.angle_beta   90.00
_cell.angle_gamma   90.00
#
_symmetry.space_group_name_H-M   'P 1'
#
loop_
_entity.id
_entity.type
_entity.pdbx_description
1 polymer ?
#
loop_
_entity_poly.entity_id
_entity_poly.type
_entity_poly.pdbx_seq_one_letter_code
_entity_poly.pdbx_strand_id
1 'polypeptide(L)'
;MKKNRKNRITHSGEFLRKQRANQEAFLTLFRKYGLQNRACEESGVDHNTVYAWRKDPKFEQRFLEAETGISRLAHDEAIRRAVYGYDKAVFYEGEQVATVKEYSDALLAKILSAHDR
;
A
#
# COMPACT_ATOMS: atom_id res chain seq x y z
N MET A 1 27.76 8.52 -44.92
CA MET A 1 26.63 8.32 -43.97
C MET A 1 27.18 7.89 -42.61
N LYS A 2 27.28 8.79 -41.62
CA LYS A 2 27.68 8.44 -40.23
C LYS A 2 26.57 8.91 -39.28
N LYS A 3 25.58 8.06 -39.00
CA LYS A 3 24.49 8.36 -38.05
C LYS A 3 25.03 8.32 -36.61
N ASN A 4 25.31 9.52 -36.10
CA ASN A 4 24.94 10.06 -34.79
C ASN A 4 24.94 9.11 -33.57
N ARG A 5 26.09 8.99 -32.88
CA ARG A 5 26.22 8.32 -31.56
C ARG A 5 25.65 9.15 -30.38
N LYS A 6 25.34 10.43 -30.58
CA LYS A 6 24.90 11.35 -29.50
C LYS A 6 23.42 11.19 -29.11
N ASN A 7 22.56 10.66 -29.98
CA ASN A 7 21.12 10.45 -29.69
C ASN A 7 20.81 9.25 -28.77
N ARG A 8 21.74 8.31 -28.59
CA ARG A 8 21.48 7.07 -27.81
C ARG A 8 21.61 7.29 -26.29
N ILE A 9 22.39 8.28 -25.88
CA ILE A 9 22.70 8.56 -24.47
C ILE A 9 21.58 9.39 -23.81
N THR A 10 20.93 10.29 -24.56
CA THR A 10 19.88 11.18 -24.05
C THR A 10 18.56 10.45 -23.74
N HIS A 11 18.15 9.50 -24.58
CA HIS A 11 16.93 8.72 -24.36
C HIS A 11 16.99 7.80 -23.14
N SER A 12 18.19 7.32 -22.76
CA SER A 12 18.37 6.47 -21.58
C SER A 12 18.10 7.24 -20.27
N GLY A 13 18.57 8.48 -20.18
CA GLY A 13 18.38 9.33 -18.99
C GLY A 13 16.92 9.74 -18.78
N GLU A 14 16.22 10.13 -19.85
CA GLU A 14 14.80 10.50 -19.79
C GLU A 14 13.91 9.30 -19.45
N PHE A 15 14.21 8.13 -20.03
CA PHE A 15 13.50 6.89 -19.72
C PHE A 15 13.64 6.51 -18.24
N LEU A 16 14.85 6.56 -17.68
CA LEU A 16 15.09 6.26 -16.27
C LEU A 16 14.40 7.27 -15.33
N ARG A 17 14.37 8.56 -15.69
CA ARG A 17 13.63 9.58 -14.93
C ARG A 17 12.14 9.30 -14.92
N LYS A 18 11.55 9.01 -16.08
CA LYS A 18 10.12 8.67 -16.20
C LYS A 18 9.78 7.40 -15.43
N GLN A 19 10.61 6.37 -15.52
CA GLN A 19 10.44 5.15 -14.76
C GLN A 19 10.45 5.43 -13.25
N ARG A 20 11.40 6.23 -12.76
CA ARG A 20 11.48 6.57 -11.34
C ARG A 20 10.26 7.35 -10.85
N ALA A 21 9.74 8.27 -11.67
CA ALA A 21 8.52 9.02 -11.36
C ALA A 21 7.31 8.07 -11.25
N ASN A 22 7.15 7.15 -12.20
CA ASN A 22 6.06 6.18 -12.17
C ASN A 22 6.18 5.23 -10.97
N GLN A 23 7.39 4.79 -10.62
CA GLN A 23 7.64 4.00 -9.41
C GLN A 23 7.22 4.75 -8.13
N GLU A 24 7.51 6.05 -8.03
CA GLU A 24 7.12 6.83 -6.85
C GLU A 24 5.61 7.07 -6.78
N ALA A 25 4.97 7.36 -7.92
CA ALA A 25 3.52 7.49 -7.98
C ALA A 25 2.82 6.19 -7.53
N PHE A 26 3.26 5.05 -8.05
CA PHE A 26 2.78 3.73 -7.64
C PHE A 26 3.01 3.49 -6.14
N LEU A 27 4.23 3.67 -5.62
CA LEU A 27 4.55 3.41 -4.22
C LEU A 27 3.79 4.34 -3.26
N THR A 28 3.52 5.57 -3.66
CA THR A 28 2.70 6.52 -2.88
C THR A 28 1.28 6.00 -2.72
N LEU A 29 0.65 5.56 -3.82
CA LEU A 29 -0.70 5.01 -3.79
C LEU A 29 -0.75 3.66 -3.09
N PHE A 30 0.30 2.84 -3.25
CA PHE A 30 0.41 1.56 -2.54
C PHE A 30 0.47 1.78 -1.03
N ARG A 31 1.33 2.67 -0.54
CA ARG A 31 1.40 3.05 0.89
C ARG A 31 0.08 3.57 1.43
N LYS A 32 -0.72 4.26 0.62
CA LYS A 32 -2.02 4.81 1.00
C LYS A 32 -3.09 3.73 1.15
N TYR A 33 -3.17 2.79 0.21
CA TYR A 33 -4.29 1.84 0.14
C TYR A 33 -3.97 0.44 0.63
N GLY A 34 -2.70 0.03 0.61
CA GLY A 34 -2.30 -1.34 0.87
C GLY A 34 -2.68 -2.35 -0.21
N LEU A 35 -3.23 -1.88 -1.34
CA LEU A 35 -3.76 -2.73 -2.41
C LEU A 35 -2.99 -2.47 -3.70
N GLN A 36 -2.30 -3.48 -4.21
CA GLN A 36 -1.51 -3.37 -5.44
C GLN A 36 -2.38 -3.03 -6.64
N ASN A 37 -3.53 -3.69 -6.81
CA ASN A 37 -4.46 -3.45 -7.93
C ASN A 37 -4.91 -1.99 -8.00
N ARG A 38 -5.35 -1.44 -6.85
CA ARG A 38 -5.79 -0.05 -6.75
C ARG A 38 -4.63 0.93 -7.01
N ALA A 39 -3.44 0.62 -6.52
CA ALA A 39 -2.26 1.44 -6.79
C ALA A 39 -1.87 1.44 -8.27
N CYS A 40 -1.97 0.30 -8.97
CA CYS A 40 -1.76 0.19 -10.42
C CYS A 40 -2.78 1.02 -11.20
N GLU A 41 -4.07 0.85 -10.91
CA GLU A 41 -5.16 1.59 -11.56
C GLU A 41 -5.02 3.10 -11.39
N GLU A 42 -4.81 3.59 -10.17
CA GLU A 42 -4.72 5.04 -9.89
C GLU A 42 -3.39 5.65 -10.36
N SER A 43 -2.29 4.87 -10.46
CA SER A 43 -1.00 5.37 -10.99
C SER A 43 -0.90 5.27 -12.52
N GLY A 44 -1.84 4.57 -13.18
CA GLY A 44 -1.76 4.26 -14.60
C GLY A 44 -0.60 3.33 -14.97
N VAL A 45 -0.10 2.54 -14.01
CA VAL A 45 1.00 1.58 -14.22
C VAL A 45 0.42 0.18 -14.35
N ASP A 46 0.81 -0.53 -15.41
CA ASP A 46 0.42 -1.92 -15.62
C ASP A 46 1.06 -2.88 -14.59
N HIS A 47 0.33 -3.91 -14.17
CA HIS A 47 0.82 -4.92 -13.23
C HIS A 47 2.13 -5.59 -13.68
N ASN A 48 2.28 -5.90 -14.98
CA ASN A 48 3.50 -6.52 -15.50
C ASN A 48 4.69 -5.57 -15.40
N THR A 49 4.44 -4.25 -15.48
CA THR A 49 5.48 -3.24 -15.29
C THR A 49 5.99 -3.25 -13.86
N VAL A 50 5.09 -3.37 -12.86
CA VAL A 50 5.49 -3.50 -11.45
C VAL A 50 6.27 -4.80 -11.22
N TYR A 51 5.82 -5.92 -11.77
CA TYR A 51 6.56 -7.20 -11.69
C TYR A 51 7.96 -7.09 -12.30
N ALA A 52 8.11 -6.36 -13.40
CA ALA A 52 9.42 -6.10 -13.99
C ALA A 52 10.31 -5.24 -13.07
N TRP A 53 9.75 -4.21 -12.42
CA TRP A 53 10.49 -3.37 -11.47
C TRP A 53 10.92 -4.14 -10.22
N ARG A 54 10.10 -5.07 -9.72
CA ARG A 54 10.44 -5.93 -8.57
C ARG A 54 11.67 -6.82 -8.78
N LYS A 55 12.12 -6.99 -10.03
CA LYS A 55 13.39 -7.69 -10.33
C LYS A 55 14.62 -6.82 -10.03
N ASP A 56 14.47 -5.50 -9.92
CA ASP A 56 15.53 -4.58 -9.48
C ASP A 56 15.54 -4.54 -7.93
N PRO A 57 16.64 -4.96 -7.26
CA PRO A 57 16.75 -4.94 -5.81
C PRO A 57 16.45 -3.58 -5.17
N LYS A 58 16.76 -2.47 -5.84
CA LYS A 58 16.50 -1.13 -5.30
C LYS A 58 15.02 -0.78 -5.25
N PHE A 59 14.25 -1.24 -6.23
CA PHE A 59 12.81 -1.04 -6.22
C PHE A 59 12.15 -2.04 -5.25
N GLU A 60 12.60 -3.29 -5.25
CA GLU A 60 12.09 -4.31 -4.33
C GLU A 60 12.24 -3.90 -2.87
N GLN A 61 13.39 -3.34 -2.48
CA GLN A 61 13.57 -2.82 -1.13
C GLN A 61 12.53 -1.74 -0.78
N ARG A 62 12.32 -0.74 -1.64
CA ARG A 62 11.32 0.33 -1.42
C ARG A 62 9.89 -0.20 -1.38
N PHE A 63 9.64 -1.27 -2.15
CA PHE A 63 8.35 -1.96 -2.17
C PHE A 63 8.09 -2.66 -0.83
N LEU A 64 9.06 -3.44 -0.34
CA LEU A 64 8.97 -4.13 0.95
C LEU A 64 8.88 -3.15 2.13
N GLU A 65 9.59 -2.02 2.07
CA GLU A 65 9.45 -0.93 3.05
C GLU A 65 8.02 -0.37 3.06
N ALA A 66 7.42 -0.17 1.89
CA ALA A 66 6.03 0.26 1.78
C ALA A 66 5.06 -0.78 2.37
N GLU A 67 5.25 -2.06 2.01
CA GLU A 67 4.44 -3.19 2.51
C GLU A 67 4.52 -3.32 4.04
N THR A 68 5.72 -3.18 4.61
CA THR A 68 5.94 -3.18 6.06
C THR A 68 5.20 -2.02 6.74
N GLY A 69 5.22 -0.83 6.14
CA GLY A 69 4.49 0.34 6.63
C GLY A 69 2.97 0.14 6.66
N ILE A 70 2.42 -0.47 5.61
CA ILE A 70 0.99 -0.84 5.53
C ILE A 70 0.65 -1.88 6.60
N SER A 71 1.47 -2.91 6.74
CA SER A 71 1.29 -3.97 7.74
C SER A 71 1.23 -3.38 9.14
N ARG A 72 2.13 -2.44 9.47
CA ARG A 72 2.12 -1.72 10.75
C ARG A 72 0.82 -0.94 10.97
N LEU A 73 0.37 -0.17 9.98
CA LEU A 73 -0.89 0.59 10.08
C LEU A 73 -2.10 -0.32 10.30
N ALA A 74 -2.15 -1.45 9.59
CA ALA A 74 -3.19 -2.45 9.80
C ALA A 74 -3.13 -3.08 11.20
N HIS A 75 -1.92 -3.33 11.71
CA HIS A 75 -1.71 -3.85 13.07
C HIS A 75 -2.18 -2.84 14.13
N ASP A 76 -1.80 -1.57 13.99
CA ASP A 76 -2.21 -0.49 14.90
C ASP A 76 -3.74 -0.34 14.92
N GLU A 77 -4.39 -0.36 13.76
CA GLU A 77 -5.86 -0.31 13.67
C GLU A 77 -6.52 -1.57 14.22
N ALA A 78 -5.91 -2.74 14.03
CA ALA A 78 -6.40 -3.99 14.60
C ALA A 78 -6.34 -3.96 16.13
N ILE A 79 -5.22 -3.52 16.72
CA ILE A 79 -5.09 -3.30 18.17
C ILE A 79 -6.11 -2.27 18.64
N ARG A 80 -6.29 -1.16 17.91
CA ARG A 80 -7.26 -0.14 18.28
C ARG A 80 -8.68 -0.70 18.38
N ARG A 81 -9.12 -1.48 17.40
CA ARG A 81 -10.46 -2.09 17.43
C ARG A 81 -10.59 -3.25 18.41
N ALA A 82 -9.54 -4.04 18.60
CA ALA A 82 -9.57 -5.21 19.47
C ALA A 82 -9.47 -4.83 20.95
N VAL A 83 -8.55 -3.92 21.30
CA VAL A 83 -8.15 -3.62 22.69
C VAL A 83 -8.77 -2.32 23.19
N TYR A 84 -8.72 -1.25 22.40
CA TYR A 84 -9.26 0.06 22.81
C TYR A 84 -10.74 0.25 22.42
N GLY A 85 -11.23 -0.58 21.49
CA GLY A 85 -12.56 -0.50 20.93
C GLY A 85 -12.76 0.67 19.96
N TYR A 86 -13.96 0.75 19.40
CA TYR A 86 -14.38 1.83 18.51
C TYR A 86 -15.84 2.18 18.78
N ASP A 87 -16.22 3.40 18.42
CA ASP A 87 -17.58 3.87 18.61
C ASP A 87 -18.44 3.36 17.45
N LYS A 88 -19.48 2.61 17.78
CA LYS A 88 -20.45 2.06 16.85
C LYS A 88 -21.79 2.73 17.04
N ALA A 89 -22.30 3.32 15.96
CA ALA A 89 -23.65 3.83 15.92
C ALA A 89 -24.67 2.66 15.96
N VAL A 90 -25.68 2.81 16.81
CA VAL A 90 -26.80 1.88 16.95
C VAL A 90 -28.03 2.53 16.33
N PHE A 91 -28.68 1.83 15.40
CA PHE A 91 -29.84 2.31 14.68
C PHE A 91 -31.10 1.52 15.06
N TYR A 92 -32.21 2.24 15.21
CA TYR A 92 -33.54 1.68 15.38
C TYR A 92 -34.50 2.47 14.50
N GLU A 93 -35.30 1.76 13.70
CA GLU A 93 -36.21 2.35 12.69
C GLU A 93 -35.55 3.38 11.74
N GLY A 94 -34.27 3.19 11.41
CA GLY A 94 -33.52 4.06 10.50
C GLY A 94 -32.90 5.29 11.15
N GLU A 95 -33.19 5.56 12.43
CA GLU A 95 -32.58 6.64 13.19
C GLU A 95 -31.47 6.14 14.09
N GLN A 96 -30.39 6.91 14.23
CA GLN A 96 -29.34 6.61 15.18
C GLN A 96 -29.84 6.93 16.60
N VAL A 97 -30.00 5.89 17.41
CA VAL A 97 -30.55 6.01 18.77
C VAL A 97 -29.47 5.99 19.86
N ALA A 98 -28.29 5.46 19.57
CA ALA A 98 -27.17 5.44 20.52
C ALA A 98 -25.81 5.30 19.82
N THR A 99 -24.75 5.49 20.61
CA THR A 99 -23.38 5.13 20.26
C THR A 99 -22.82 4.28 21.39
N VAL A 100 -22.34 3.08 21.06
CA VAL A 100 -21.73 2.16 22.04
C VAL A 100 -20.27 1.93 21.68
N LYS A 101 -19.46 1.64 22.70
CA LYS A 101 -18.08 1.20 22.47
C LYS A 101 -18.07 -0.30 22.18
N GLU A 102 -17.73 -0.66 20.95
CA GLU A 102 -17.62 -2.05 20.50
C GLU A 102 -16.15 -2.46 20.39
N TYR A 103 -15.87 -3.73 20.67
CA TYR A 103 -14.56 -4.35 20.55
C TYR A 103 -14.62 -5.49 19.53
N SER A 104 -13.49 -5.80 18.92
CA SER A 104 -13.40 -6.89 17.93
C SER A 104 -12.69 -8.12 18.50
N ASP A 105 -13.46 -9.05 19.06
CA ASP A 105 -12.95 -10.32 19.60
C ASP A 105 -12.24 -11.16 18.53
N ALA A 106 -12.71 -11.11 17.29
CA ALA A 106 -12.08 -11.80 16.16
C ALA A 106 -10.67 -11.26 15.87
N LEU A 107 -10.46 -9.94 15.98
CA LEU A 107 -9.13 -9.34 15.85
C LEU A 107 -8.27 -9.63 17.07
N LEU A 108 -8.84 -9.58 18.28
CA LEU A 108 -8.14 -9.92 19.52
C LEU A 108 -7.58 -11.35 19.48
N ALA A 109 -8.41 -12.33 19.10
CA ALA A 109 -8.00 -13.72 18.97
C ALA A 109 -6.86 -13.92 17.95
N LYS A 110 -6.90 -13.20 16.81
CA LYS A 110 -5.84 -13.23 15.80
C LYS A 110 -4.52 -12.64 16.32
N ILE A 111 -4.58 -11.54 17.08
CA ILE A 111 -3.41 -10.89 17.68
C ILE A 111 -2.76 -11.83 18.70
N LEU A 112 -3.55 -12.41 19.63
CA LEU A 112 -3.05 -13.35 20.63
C LEU A 112 -2.39 -14.58 19.98
N SER A 113 -3.05 -15.16 18.98
CA SER A 113 -2.53 -16.32 18.22
C SER A 113 -1.24 -16.03 17.43
N ALA A 114 -0.92 -14.76 17.19
CA ALA A 114 0.33 -14.34 16.54
C ALA A 114 1.47 -14.15 17.54
N HIS A 115 1.17 -13.83 18.81
CA HIS A 115 2.16 -13.59 19.86
C HIS A 115 2.51 -14.82 20.69
N ASP A 116 1.60 -15.77 20.86
CA ASP A 116 1.81 -16.99 21.65
C ASP A 116 2.57 -18.10 20.88
N ARG A 117 3.43 -17.73 19.92
CA ARG A 117 4.20 -18.66 19.07
C ARG A 117 5.66 -18.76 19.46
#